data_AF-A0A839E4E5-F1
#
_entry.id   AF-A0A839E4E5-F1
#
_cell.length_a   1.000
_cell.length_b   1.000
_cell.length_c   1.000
_cell.angle_alpha   90.00
_cell.angle_beta   90.00
_cell.angle_gamma   90.00
#
_symmetry.space_group_name_H-M   'P 1'
#
loop_
_entity.id
_entity.type
_entity.pdbx_description
1 polymer ?
#
loop_
_entity_poly.entity_id
_entity_poly.type
_entity_poly.pdbx_seq_one_letter_code
_entity_poly.pdbx_strand_id
1 'polypeptide(L)'
;MSRTTFTTPHAAATYYRQACGWSVEATAEAVHLRAGEPVEALRMPVMAGVCVRDALRRSGADGPLFVAPGRFGPLWTFLVRPRRSDPDEIATDLTEHGVEYLHAGRPVELPPTNQPGGRSHWLTAATGPLPEYLTLAAAALDILRPRPLPPLPETAPHTEDPQNPLQGPNRTNPAPEVGTVRPG
;
A
#
# COMPACT_ATOMS: atom_id res chain seq x y z
N MET A 1 23.08 15.00 -0.17
CA MET A 1 23.42 13.57 -0.27
C MET A 1 24.14 13.34 -1.60
N SER A 2 25.39 12.88 -1.56
CA SER A 2 26.21 12.67 -2.76
C SER A 2 25.73 11.45 -3.55
N ARG A 3 25.54 11.62 -4.86
CA ARG A 3 25.20 10.51 -5.77
C ARG A 3 26.42 9.62 -5.91
N THR A 4 26.30 8.34 -5.54
CA THR A 4 27.38 7.37 -5.70
C THR A 4 27.04 6.40 -6.83
N THR A 5 27.89 6.39 -7.84
CA THR A 5 27.81 5.48 -9.00
C THR A 5 28.97 4.52 -8.91
N PHE A 6 28.70 3.23 -8.98
CA PHE A 6 29.72 2.19 -8.98
C PHE A 6 29.90 1.67 -10.39
N THR A 7 31.15 1.67 -10.86
CA THR A 7 31.51 1.23 -12.21
C THR A 7 31.47 -0.30 -12.35
N THR A 8 31.48 -1.04 -11.24
CA THR A 8 31.47 -2.52 -11.22
C THR A 8 30.61 -3.06 -10.07
N PRO A 9 30.04 -4.28 -10.20
CA PRO A 9 29.36 -4.97 -9.09
C PRO A 9 30.25 -5.16 -7.86
N HIS A 10 31.55 -5.40 -8.05
CA HIS A 10 32.50 -5.53 -6.94
C HIS A 10 32.68 -4.24 -6.14
N ALA A 11 32.66 -3.06 -6.81
CA ALA A 11 32.71 -1.79 -6.12
C ALA A 11 31.42 -1.52 -5.32
N ALA A 12 30.26 -1.84 -5.90
CA ALA A 12 28.98 -1.74 -5.19
C ALA A 12 28.90 -2.69 -3.99
N ALA A 13 29.37 -3.93 -4.12
CA ALA A 13 29.41 -4.88 -3.02
C ALA A 13 30.33 -4.40 -1.88
N THR A 14 31.50 -3.84 -2.21
CA THR A 14 32.39 -3.23 -1.22
C THR A 14 31.68 -2.10 -0.46
N TYR A 15 30.94 -1.25 -1.16
CA TYR A 15 30.15 -0.20 -0.53
C TYR A 15 29.08 -0.75 0.43
N TYR A 16 28.26 -1.72 0.01
CA TYR A 16 27.22 -2.26 0.88
C TYR A 16 27.79 -2.93 2.13
N ARG A 17 28.95 -3.62 2.02
CA ARG A 17 29.63 -4.18 3.19
C ARG A 17 30.12 -3.08 4.14
N GLN A 18 30.77 -2.05 3.61
CA GLN A 18 31.41 -1.02 4.43
C GLN A 18 30.43 0.02 4.98
N ALA A 19 29.53 0.53 4.16
CA ALA A 19 28.61 1.60 4.52
C ALA A 19 27.34 1.10 5.20
N CYS A 20 26.89 -0.12 4.87
CA CYS A 20 25.63 -0.66 5.38
C CYS A 20 25.81 -1.85 6.32
N GLY A 21 27.00 -2.47 6.36
CA GLY A 21 27.25 -3.67 7.18
C GLY A 21 26.55 -4.93 6.66
N TRP A 22 26.17 -4.97 5.38
CA TRP A 22 25.37 -6.05 4.82
C TRP A 22 26.22 -7.21 4.29
N SER A 23 25.71 -8.44 4.44
CA SER A 23 26.31 -9.63 3.84
C SER A 23 25.94 -9.74 2.36
N VAL A 24 26.80 -9.21 1.49
CA VAL A 24 26.61 -9.23 0.04
C VAL A 24 27.71 -10.01 -0.68
N GLU A 25 27.37 -10.56 -1.84
CA GLU A 25 28.27 -11.22 -2.78
C GLU A 25 28.16 -10.54 -4.15
N ALA A 26 29.29 -10.38 -4.82
CA ALA A 26 29.32 -9.86 -6.19
C ALA A 26 29.58 -11.01 -7.15
N THR A 27 28.83 -11.05 -8.25
CA THR A 27 29.16 -11.81 -9.44
C THR A 27 29.77 -10.87 -10.48
N ALA A 28 30.03 -11.38 -11.69
CA ALA A 28 30.42 -10.53 -12.82
C ALA A 28 29.31 -9.55 -13.22
N GLU A 29 28.04 -9.89 -12.94
CA GLU A 29 26.88 -9.18 -13.48
C GLU A 29 26.10 -8.39 -12.42
N ALA A 30 26.08 -8.85 -11.17
CA ALA A 30 25.19 -8.31 -10.16
C ALA A 30 25.77 -8.39 -8.73
N VAL A 31 25.08 -7.71 -7.82
CA VAL A 31 25.34 -7.80 -6.37
C VAL A 31 24.15 -8.45 -5.71
N HIS A 32 24.39 -9.52 -4.97
CA HIS A 32 23.36 -10.26 -4.26
C HIS A 32 23.56 -10.06 -2.76
N LEU A 33 22.57 -9.48 -2.10
CA LEU A 33 22.41 -9.55 -0.66
C LEU A 33 21.96 -10.97 -0.29
N ARG A 34 22.65 -11.58 0.67
CA ARG A 34 22.14 -12.77 1.35
C ARG A 34 21.20 -12.28 2.44
N ALA A 35 19.89 -12.46 2.25
CA ALA A 35 18.92 -12.14 3.30
C ALA A 35 19.22 -12.95 4.56
N GLY A 36 18.95 -12.37 5.73
CA GLY A 36 19.28 -12.90 7.05
C GLY A 36 19.72 -11.78 7.99
N GLU A 37 20.52 -12.07 9.01
CA GLU A 37 21.06 -10.99 9.86
C GLU A 37 22.13 -10.17 9.08
N PRO A 38 22.04 -8.83 9.00
CA PRO A 38 21.09 -7.91 9.66
C PRO A 38 19.98 -7.37 8.74
N VAL A 39 19.73 -7.97 7.57
CA VAL A 39 18.77 -7.48 6.58
C VAL A 39 17.96 -8.59 5.93
N GLU A 40 16.65 -8.39 5.90
CA GLU A 40 15.73 -9.16 5.07
C GLU A 40 14.95 -8.22 4.15
N ALA A 41 14.01 -8.74 3.37
CA ALA A 41 13.26 -7.89 2.45
C ALA A 41 11.80 -8.29 2.29
N LEU A 42 10.97 -7.28 2.01
CA LEU A 42 9.58 -7.43 1.60
C LEU A 42 9.44 -6.89 0.18
N ARG A 43 9.04 -7.75 -0.74
CA ARG A 43 8.88 -7.46 -2.16
C ARG A 43 7.40 -7.43 -2.50
N MET A 44 6.96 -6.41 -3.22
CA MET A 44 5.55 -6.24 -3.56
C MET A 44 5.34 -5.52 -4.90
N PRO A 45 4.13 -5.58 -5.49
CA PRO A 45 3.78 -4.81 -6.67
C PRO A 45 3.90 -3.31 -6.44
N VAL A 46 4.23 -2.55 -7.50
CA VAL A 46 4.46 -1.09 -7.42
C VAL A 46 3.28 -0.35 -6.78
N MET A 47 2.04 -0.67 -7.16
CA MET A 47 0.87 0.03 -6.64
C MET A 47 0.75 -0.09 -5.11
N ALA A 48 0.98 -1.29 -4.57
CA ALA A 48 1.02 -1.50 -3.12
C ALA A 48 2.22 -0.77 -2.50
N GLY A 49 3.40 -0.89 -3.12
CA GLY A 49 4.63 -0.26 -2.66
C GLY A 49 4.56 1.27 -2.55
N VAL A 50 3.89 1.95 -3.51
CA VAL A 50 3.69 3.40 -3.46
C VAL A 50 2.90 3.79 -2.21
N CYS A 51 1.76 3.14 -1.98
CA CYS A 51 0.91 3.41 -0.83
C CYS A 51 1.62 3.09 0.50
N VAL A 52 2.33 1.96 0.57
CA VAL A 52 3.10 1.55 1.76
C VAL A 52 4.19 2.55 2.08
N ARG A 53 4.97 2.97 1.07
CA ARG A 53 6.02 3.98 1.24
C ARG A 53 5.44 5.29 1.77
N ASP A 54 4.31 5.74 1.24
CA ASP A 54 3.69 6.99 1.69
C ASP A 54 3.17 6.87 3.14
N ALA A 55 2.68 5.70 3.56
CA ALA A 55 2.32 5.42 4.95
C ALA A 55 3.56 5.40 5.88
N LEU A 56 4.65 4.76 5.47
CA LEU A 56 5.91 4.72 6.22
C LEU A 56 6.54 6.11 6.37
N ARG A 57 6.49 6.93 5.31
CA ARG A 57 6.96 8.32 5.37
C ARG A 57 6.19 9.16 6.38
N ARG A 58 4.86 9.03 6.42
CA ARG A 58 4.02 9.74 7.40
C ARG A 58 4.29 9.32 8.85
N SER A 59 4.71 8.08 9.07
CA SER A 59 5.05 7.55 10.40
C SER A 59 6.54 7.71 10.76
N GLY A 60 7.37 8.27 9.87
CA GLY A 60 8.81 8.42 10.09
C GLY A 60 9.59 7.10 10.02
N ALA A 61 9.00 6.05 9.47
CA ALA A 61 9.58 4.71 9.33
C ALA A 61 10.01 4.40 7.89
N ASP A 62 10.32 5.43 7.08
CA ASP A 62 10.87 5.23 5.73
C ASP A 62 12.27 4.59 5.82
N GLY A 63 12.63 3.81 4.81
CA GLY A 63 13.86 3.02 4.82
C GLY A 63 14.35 2.68 3.42
N PRO A 64 15.42 1.88 3.31
CA PRO A 64 15.98 1.49 2.02
C PRO A 64 14.96 0.73 1.17
N LEU A 65 14.72 1.25 -0.03
CA LEU A 65 13.72 0.78 -0.97
C LEU A 65 14.28 0.92 -2.38
N PHE A 66 14.13 -0.12 -3.18
CA PHE A 66 14.49 -0.11 -4.58
C PHE A 66 13.42 -0.77 -5.45
N VAL A 67 13.48 -0.49 -6.74
CA VAL A 67 12.68 -1.17 -7.76
C VAL A 67 13.57 -2.09 -8.58
N ALA A 68 13.03 -3.25 -8.95
CA ALA A 68 13.68 -4.20 -9.84
C ALA A 68 12.64 -4.81 -10.81
N PRO A 69 13.07 -5.39 -11.95
CA PRO A 69 12.17 -6.09 -12.85
C PRO A 69 11.62 -7.35 -12.18
N GLY A 70 10.32 -7.60 -12.32
CA GLY A 70 9.66 -8.85 -11.96
C GLY A 70 9.02 -9.51 -13.17
N ARG A 71 8.59 -10.77 -13.01
CA ARG A 71 8.00 -11.58 -14.09
C ARG A 71 6.78 -10.93 -14.74
N PHE A 72 5.94 -10.27 -13.93
CA PHE A 72 4.67 -9.66 -14.36
C PHE A 72 4.70 -8.13 -14.35
N GLY A 73 5.89 -7.53 -14.21
CA GLY A 73 6.06 -6.09 -14.05
C GLY A 73 7.09 -5.75 -12.98
N PRO A 74 7.44 -4.45 -12.82
CA PRO A 74 8.36 -4.01 -11.79
C PRO A 74 7.85 -4.34 -10.39
N LEU A 75 8.77 -4.67 -9.49
CA LEU A 75 8.49 -4.96 -8.09
C LEU A 75 9.30 -4.00 -7.22
N TRP A 76 8.66 -3.52 -6.16
CA TRP A 76 9.31 -2.70 -5.13
C TRP A 76 9.78 -3.63 -4.02
N THR A 77 11.04 -3.49 -3.64
CA THR A 77 11.66 -4.29 -2.57
C THR A 77 12.10 -3.35 -1.46
N PHE A 78 11.43 -3.47 -0.32
CA PHE A 78 11.79 -2.79 0.93
C PHE A 78 12.77 -3.66 1.69
N LEU A 79 13.88 -3.09 2.14
CA LEU A 79 14.77 -3.76 3.06
C LEU A 79 14.30 -3.49 4.49
N VAL A 80 14.26 -4.54 5.30
CA VAL A 80 13.73 -4.51 6.67
C VAL A 80 14.71 -5.19 7.62
N ARG A 81 14.53 -4.92 8.91
CA ARG A 81 15.22 -5.67 9.95
C ARG A 81 14.72 -7.11 9.99
N PRO A 82 15.57 -8.08 10.38
CA PRO A 82 15.18 -9.47 10.39
C PRO A 82 14.01 -9.74 11.33
N ARG A 83 13.06 -10.53 10.86
CA ARG A 83 11.87 -10.92 11.62
C ARG A 83 12.29 -11.87 12.74
N ARG A 84 12.09 -11.45 14.00
CA ARG A 84 12.38 -12.30 15.18
C ARG A 84 11.32 -13.38 15.41
N SER A 85 10.06 -13.07 15.09
CA SER A 85 8.91 -13.94 15.20
C SER A 85 7.73 -13.26 14.52
N ASP A 86 6.86 -14.03 13.88
CA ASP A 86 5.66 -13.51 13.22
C ASP A 86 4.53 -14.52 13.39
N PRO A 87 3.28 -14.08 13.60
CA PRO A 87 2.14 -14.94 13.41
C PRO A 87 2.11 -15.45 11.96
N ASP A 88 1.97 -16.75 11.75
CA ASP A 88 1.88 -17.36 10.41
C ASP A 88 0.75 -16.77 9.55
N GLU A 89 -0.28 -16.20 10.20
CA GLU A 89 -1.38 -15.49 9.57
C GLU A 89 -0.93 -14.24 8.79
N ILE A 90 -0.01 -13.42 9.33
CA ILE A 90 0.47 -12.21 8.65
C ILE A 90 1.20 -12.57 7.35
N ALA A 91 2.05 -13.58 7.41
CA ALA A 91 2.80 -14.05 6.24
C ALA A 91 1.88 -14.63 5.16
N THR A 92 0.83 -15.35 5.57
CA THR A 92 -0.17 -15.92 4.68
C THR A 92 -0.93 -14.81 3.96
N ASP A 93 -1.50 -13.86 4.69
CA ASP A 93 -2.26 -12.74 4.12
C ASP A 93 -1.42 -11.90 3.15
N LEU A 94 -0.16 -11.62 3.51
CA LEU A 94 0.76 -10.89 2.64
C LEU A 94 0.97 -11.63 1.31
N THR A 95 1.16 -12.95 1.38
CA THR A 95 1.39 -13.80 0.20
C THR A 95 0.14 -13.84 -0.69
N GLU A 96 -1.06 -13.93 -0.13
CA GLU A 96 -2.33 -13.88 -0.87
C GLU A 96 -2.49 -12.58 -1.67
N HIS A 97 -1.92 -11.48 -1.17
CA HIS A 97 -1.91 -10.19 -1.85
C HIS A 97 -0.65 -9.95 -2.72
N GLY A 98 0.14 -10.99 -2.99
CA GLY A 98 1.31 -10.92 -3.86
C GLY A 98 2.53 -10.22 -3.24
N VAL A 99 2.57 -10.11 -1.91
CA VAL A 99 3.73 -9.64 -1.17
C VAL A 99 4.61 -10.83 -0.78
N GLU A 100 5.84 -10.86 -1.28
CA GLU A 100 6.82 -11.90 -0.98
C GLU A 100 7.78 -11.43 0.12
N TYR A 101 7.89 -12.21 1.18
CA TYR A 101 8.91 -12.01 2.19
C TYR A 101 10.16 -12.86 1.90
N LEU A 102 11.30 -12.18 1.75
CA LEU A 102 12.60 -12.75 1.43
C LEU A 102 13.40 -12.90 2.72
N HIS A 103 13.19 -14.04 3.38
CA HIS A 103 13.82 -14.39 4.65
C HIS A 103 15.25 -14.89 4.48
N ALA A 104 15.90 -15.18 5.61
CA ALA A 104 17.23 -15.79 5.72
C ALA A 104 17.54 -16.84 4.63
N GLY A 105 18.67 -16.68 3.95
CA GLY A 105 19.18 -17.59 2.91
C GLY A 105 18.68 -17.30 1.50
N ARG A 106 17.68 -16.43 1.32
CA ARG A 106 17.20 -16.03 -0.01
C ARG A 106 18.11 -14.93 -0.59
N PRO A 107 18.56 -15.05 -1.85
CA PRO A 107 19.32 -13.98 -2.49
C PRO A 107 18.39 -12.83 -2.90
N VAL A 108 18.84 -11.60 -2.64
CA VAL A 108 18.19 -10.36 -3.06
C VAL A 108 19.15 -9.59 -3.95
N GLU A 109 18.85 -9.46 -5.24
CA GLU A 109 19.68 -8.67 -6.15
C GLU A 109 19.53 -7.17 -5.84
N LEU A 110 20.63 -6.53 -5.45
CA LEU A 110 20.67 -5.11 -5.12
C LEU A 110 20.99 -4.29 -6.37
N PRO A 111 20.42 -3.07 -6.49
CA PRO A 111 20.86 -2.15 -7.54
C PRO A 111 22.36 -1.88 -7.43
N PRO A 112 23.08 -1.73 -8.54
CA PRO A 112 24.50 -1.43 -8.49
C PRO A 112 24.77 0.03 -8.13
N THR A 113 23.78 0.94 -8.15
CA THR A 113 23.99 2.38 -7.91
C THR A 113 22.76 3.05 -7.31
N ASN A 114 22.95 4.17 -6.59
CA ASN A 114 21.86 5.05 -6.13
C ASN A 114 21.32 5.98 -7.25
N GLN A 115 21.59 5.67 -8.53
CA GLN A 115 21.16 6.50 -9.65
C GLN A 115 19.87 5.97 -10.30
N PRO A 116 18.92 6.85 -10.64
CA PRO A 116 17.73 6.48 -11.41
C PRO A 116 18.10 6.15 -12.86
N GLY A 117 17.33 5.24 -13.49
CA GLY A 117 17.41 4.97 -14.94
C GLY A 117 17.92 3.57 -15.33
N GLY A 118 18.44 2.79 -14.38
CA GLY A 118 18.75 1.37 -14.59
C GLY A 118 17.53 0.44 -14.47
N ARG A 119 17.66 -0.80 -14.96
CA ARG A 119 16.64 -1.87 -14.81
C ARG A 119 16.27 -2.07 -13.34
N SER A 120 17.24 -1.96 -12.45
CA SER A 120 17.04 -1.81 -11.01
C SER A 120 17.69 -0.51 -10.53
N HIS A 121 17.04 0.20 -9.61
CA HIS A 121 17.57 1.42 -9.00
C HIS A 121 16.93 1.69 -7.64
N TRP A 122 17.67 2.39 -6.77
CA TRP A 122 17.18 2.82 -5.47
C TRP A 122 16.16 3.96 -5.61
N LEU A 123 15.05 3.84 -4.88
CA LEU A 123 14.03 4.88 -4.72
C LEU A 123 14.26 5.71 -3.46
N THR A 124 14.91 5.10 -2.46
CA THR A 124 15.43 5.74 -1.25
C THR A 124 16.85 5.22 -1.00
N ALA A 125 17.65 5.96 -0.23
CA ALA A 125 19.07 5.62 -0.03
C ALA A 125 19.26 4.28 0.68
N ALA A 126 20.24 3.49 0.22
CA ALA A 126 20.64 2.22 0.84
C ALA A 126 21.08 2.34 2.30
N THR A 127 21.60 3.50 2.71
CA THR A 127 22.17 3.75 4.04
C THR A 127 21.15 4.25 5.07
N GLY A 128 19.86 4.27 4.74
CA GLY A 128 18.81 4.65 5.67
C GLY A 128 18.61 3.62 6.80
N PRO A 129 17.93 4.00 7.89
CA PRO A 129 17.55 3.03 8.92
C PRO A 129 16.63 1.97 8.32
N LEU A 130 16.83 0.71 8.71
CA LEU A 130 15.96 -0.38 8.29
C LEU A 130 14.68 -0.35 9.15
N PRO A 131 13.49 -0.26 8.54
CA PRO A 131 12.24 -0.38 9.28
C PRO A 131 12.07 -1.77 9.87
N GLU A 132 11.30 -1.85 10.95
CA GLU A 132 10.88 -3.13 11.53
C GLU A 132 9.92 -3.84 10.57
N TYR A 133 10.10 -5.16 10.42
CA TYR A 133 9.26 -5.99 9.55
C TYR A 133 7.76 -5.79 9.82
N LEU A 134 7.35 -5.85 11.10
CA LEU A 134 5.94 -5.76 11.49
C LEU A 134 5.31 -4.40 11.16
N THR A 135 6.07 -3.31 11.25
CA THR A 135 5.60 -1.98 10.87
C THR A 135 5.28 -1.93 9.37
N LEU A 136 6.13 -2.54 8.55
CA LEU A 136 5.94 -2.58 7.10
C LEU A 136 4.83 -3.55 6.68
N ALA A 137 4.78 -4.73 7.31
CA ALA A 137 3.74 -5.73 7.08
C ALA A 137 2.35 -5.20 7.45
N ALA A 138 2.21 -4.55 8.61
CA ALA A 138 0.95 -3.94 9.03
C ALA A 138 0.49 -2.85 8.04
N ALA A 139 1.41 -1.95 7.63
CA ALA A 139 1.09 -0.94 6.64
C ALA A 139 0.65 -1.56 5.30
N ALA A 140 1.30 -2.63 4.85
CA ALA A 140 0.92 -3.35 3.65
C ALA A 140 -0.49 -3.95 3.78
N LEU A 141 -0.79 -4.64 4.88
CA LEU A 141 -2.10 -5.25 5.10
C LEU A 141 -3.22 -4.22 5.23
N ASP A 142 -2.98 -3.08 5.88
CA ASP A 142 -3.96 -1.98 5.95
C ASP A 142 -4.35 -1.43 4.57
N ILE A 143 -3.44 -1.52 3.60
CA ILE A 143 -3.66 -1.06 2.23
C ILE A 143 -4.27 -2.15 1.36
N LEU A 144 -3.85 -3.39 1.54
CA LEU A 144 -4.19 -4.52 0.68
C LEU A 144 -5.51 -5.18 1.06
N ARG A 145 -5.87 -5.15 2.34
CA ARG A 145 -7.15 -5.68 2.80
C ARG A 145 -8.30 -4.80 2.30
N PRO A 146 -9.34 -5.39 1.71
CA PRO A 146 -10.53 -4.63 1.33
C PRO A 146 -11.13 -4.01 2.58
N ARG A 147 -11.34 -2.68 2.56
CA ARG A 147 -12.08 -1.99 3.62
C ARG A 147 -13.48 -2.63 3.71
N PRO A 148 -13.94 -3.06 4.89
CA PRO A 148 -15.32 -3.50 5.06
C PRO A 148 -16.26 -2.43 4.50
N LEU A 149 -17.12 -2.80 3.56
CA LEU A 149 -18.16 -1.89 3.09
C LEU A 149 -19.02 -1.52 4.30
N PRO A 150 -19.38 -0.24 4.49
CA PRO A 150 -20.38 0.10 5.48
C PRO A 150 -21.64 -0.73 5.19
N PRO A 151 -22.35 -1.22 6.23
CA PRO A 151 -23.62 -1.90 6.00
C PRO A 151 -24.49 -0.98 5.16
N LEU A 152 -25.08 -1.52 4.08
CA LEU A 152 -26.07 -0.80 3.29
C LEU A 152 -27.13 -0.28 4.26
N PRO A 153 -27.60 0.98 4.11
CA PRO A 153 -28.71 1.46 4.91
C PRO A 153 -29.84 0.44 4.74
N GLU A 154 -30.14 -0.26 5.84
CA GLU A 154 -31.22 -1.22 5.91
C GLU A 154 -32.46 -0.46 5.46
N THR A 155 -33.07 -0.91 4.36
CA THR A 155 -34.30 -0.31 3.83
C THR A 155 -35.29 -0.34 4.97
N ALA A 156 -35.51 0.81 5.61
CA ALA A 156 -36.45 0.92 6.71
C ALA A 156 -37.77 0.31 6.22
N PRO A 157 -38.41 -0.58 7.00
CA PRO A 157 -39.68 -1.14 6.58
C PRO A 157 -40.62 0.02 6.28
N HIS A 158 -41.18 0.02 5.07
CA HIS A 158 -42.32 0.86 4.76
C HIS A 158 -43.37 0.58 5.81
N THR A 159 -43.54 1.51 6.76
CA THR A 159 -44.72 1.55 7.62
C THR A 159 -45.90 1.74 6.69
N GLU A 160 -46.58 0.64 6.39
CA GLU A 160 -47.96 0.65 5.91
C GLU A 160 -48.78 1.56 6.84
N ASP A 161 -49.34 2.61 6.26
CA ASP A 161 -50.32 3.47 6.89
C ASP A 161 -51.65 2.68 6.98
N PRO A 162 -52.16 2.35 8.18
CA PRO A 162 -53.37 1.58 8.30
C PRO A 162 -54.60 2.48 8.09
N GLN A 163 -55.30 2.21 6.98
CA GLN A 163 -56.77 2.28 6.84
C GLN A 163 -57.49 3.50 7.44
N ASN A 164 -57.88 4.45 6.57
CA ASN A 164 -58.97 5.40 6.84
C ASN A 164 -60.32 4.80 6.38
N PRO A 165 -61.29 4.51 7.28
CA PRO A 165 -62.59 3.98 6.88
C PRO A 165 -63.63 5.10 6.61
N LEU A 166 -64.24 5.01 5.42
CA LEU A 166 -65.64 5.35 5.10
C LEU A 166 -66.26 6.66 5.65
N GLN A 167 -66.52 7.62 4.76
CA GLN A 167 -67.82 8.31 4.74
C GLN A 167 -68.18 8.81 3.32
N GLY A 168 -69.37 8.42 2.87
CA GLY A 168 -69.91 8.58 1.52
C GLY A 168 -70.58 9.94 1.21
N PRO A 169 -71.38 10.00 0.12
CA PRO A 169 -71.56 11.22 -0.67
C PRO A 169 -72.89 11.96 -0.40
N ASN A 170 -72.91 13.29 -0.52
CA ASN A 170 -73.91 14.04 -1.30
C ASN A 170 -73.78 15.58 -1.21
N ARG A 171 -74.00 16.21 -2.37
CA ARG A 171 -74.74 17.48 -2.68
C ARG A 171 -74.69 18.61 -1.64
N THR A 172 -74.48 19.88 -2.01
CA THR A 172 -75.24 20.63 -3.04
C THR A 172 -74.53 21.97 -3.32
N ASN A 173 -74.53 22.41 -4.57
CA ASN A 173 -74.22 23.79 -4.98
C ASN A 173 -75.39 24.71 -4.57
N PRO A 174 -75.17 26.03 -4.35
CA PRO A 174 -75.49 26.96 -5.44
C PRO A 174 -74.54 28.18 -5.54
N ALA A 175 -74.39 28.69 -6.77
CA ALA A 175 -74.07 30.09 -7.11
C ALA A 175 -75.40 30.90 -7.20
N PRO A 176 -75.45 32.22 -7.53
CA PRO A 176 -74.41 33.18 -7.91
C PRO A 176 -74.58 34.59 -7.27
N GLU A 177 -73.77 35.58 -7.67
CA GLU A 177 -74.04 37.04 -7.87
C GLU A 177 -72.72 37.83 -7.76
N VAL A 178 -72.08 38.25 -8.86
CA VAL A 178 -72.26 39.50 -9.62
C VAL A 178 -72.19 40.76 -8.75
N GLY A 179 -71.09 41.51 -8.90
CA GLY A 179 -70.89 42.81 -8.23
C GLY A 179 -69.65 43.54 -8.74
N THR A 180 -69.70 44.01 -9.98
CA THR A 180 -68.77 44.99 -10.57
C THR A 180 -69.02 46.38 -9.97
N VAL A 181 -68.03 47.06 -9.37
CA VAL A 181 -67.85 48.53 -9.49
C VAL A 181 -66.36 48.88 -9.34
N ARG A 182 -65.94 49.85 -10.16
CA ARG A 182 -64.58 50.30 -10.45
C ARG A 182 -64.30 51.67 -9.75
N PRO A 183 -63.24 52.42 -10.08
CA PRO A 183 -62.26 52.99 -9.15
C PRO A 183 -62.56 54.43 -8.66
N GLY A 184 -61.73 54.90 -7.73
CA GLY A 184 -61.46 56.32 -7.44
C GLY A 184 -59.96 56.54 -7.34
#